data_AF-A0A8T5GXF7-F1
#
_entry.id   AF-A0A8T5GXF7-F1
#
_cell.length_a   1.000
_cell.length_b   1.000
_cell.length_c   1.000
_cell.angle_alpha   90.00
_cell.angle_beta   90.00
_cell.angle_gamma   90.00
#
_symmetry.space_group_name_H-M   'P 1'
#
loop_
_entity.id
_entity.type
_entity.pdbx_description
1 polymer ?
#
loop_
_entity_poly.entity_id
_entity_poly.type
_entity_poly.pdbx_seq_one_letter_code
_entity_poly.pdbx_strand_id
1 'polypeptide(L)'
;MADSWLVLKCSACNICHGRKSTGHSCPHCGQRISDNAQVVDKAVDSTELRMKVVLANTPDNLKDLLKSKLSKDSPLVGKEYSSAAGLKVVKDSVNKKGIIHIDIVAEKLAKNGVEIEVEQFMEHIETQGLVIRIESGIWQFLE
;
A
#
# COMPACT_ATOMS: atom_id res chain seq x y z
N MET A 1 26.94 16.23 -3.77
CA MET A 1 25.51 16.16 -4.14
C MET A 1 24.76 15.88 -2.85
N ALA A 2 23.65 16.55 -2.55
CA ALA A 2 22.98 16.34 -1.27
C ALA A 2 22.33 14.94 -1.26
N ASP A 3 22.92 14.00 -0.52
CA ASP A 3 22.46 12.62 -0.35
C ASP A 3 21.18 12.50 0.52
N SER A 4 20.52 13.62 0.82
CA SER A 4 19.32 13.64 1.65
C SER A 4 18.27 14.61 1.11
N TRP A 5 17.01 14.24 1.30
CA TRP A 5 15.84 15.06 1.03
C TRP A 5 15.55 15.96 2.23
N LEU A 6 15.06 17.17 1.97
CA LEU A 6 14.65 18.14 2.97
C LEU A 6 13.12 18.18 3.07
N VAL A 7 12.60 18.23 4.29
CA VAL A 7 11.21 18.59 4.58
C VAL A 7 11.17 20.08 4.89
N LEU A 8 10.59 20.87 3.99
CA LEU A 8 10.59 22.33 4.05
C LEU A 8 9.20 22.84 4.38
N LYS A 9 9.07 23.80 5.30
CA LYS A 9 7.80 24.47 5.60
C LYS A 9 7.67 25.74 4.77
N CYS A 10 6.57 25.87 4.03
CA CYS A 10 6.24 27.10 3.33
C CYS A 10 5.85 28.20 4.32
N SER A 11 6.46 29.39 4.23
CA SER A 11 6.12 30.53 5.08
C SER A 11 4.73 31.13 4.79
N ALA A 12 4.19 30.92 3.58
CA ALA A 12 2.89 31.46 3.20
C ALA A 12 1.72 30.55 3.60
N CYS A 13 1.72 29.28 3.18
CA CYS A 13 0.62 28.36 3.48
C CYS A 13 0.87 27.43 4.67
N ASN A 14 2.05 27.49 5.30
CA ASN A 14 2.47 26.62 6.40
C ASN A 14 2.49 25.10 6.09
N ILE A 15 2.21 24.70 4.84
CA ILE A 15 2.32 23.31 4.39
C ILE A 15 3.79 22.94 4.21
N CYS A 16 4.15 21.78 4.72
CA CYS A 16 5.43 21.14 4.54
C CYS A 16 5.46 20.31 3.26
N HIS A 17 6.59 20.31 2.55
CA HIS A 17 6.80 19.53 1.32
C HIS A 17 8.25 19.05 1.20
N GLY A 18 8.47 18.02 0.39
CA GLY A 18 9.79 17.42 0.18
C GLY A 18 10.54 17.96 -1.06
N ARG A 19 11.82 18.31 -0.91
CA ARG A 19 12.73 18.68 -2.02
C ARG A 19 14.19 18.35 -1.71
N LYS A 20 15.04 18.29 -2.74
CA LYS A 20 16.50 18.14 -2.59
C LYS A 20 17.24 19.48 -2.44
N SER A 21 16.61 20.60 -2.76
CA SER A 21 17.21 21.94 -2.74
C SER A 21 16.17 23.01 -2.41
N THR A 22 16.63 24.24 -2.13
CA THR A 22 15.82 25.46 -1.99
C THR A 22 15.66 26.17 -3.35
N GLY A 23 15.00 27.34 -3.36
CA GLY A 23 14.89 28.20 -4.54
C GLY A 23 13.76 27.87 -5.51
N HIS A 24 12.91 26.89 -5.17
CA HIS A 24 11.75 26.44 -5.96
C HIS A 24 10.44 27.11 -5.52
N SER A 25 9.39 26.95 -6.31
CA SER A 25 8.03 27.33 -5.92
C SER A 25 7.37 26.25 -5.07
N CYS A 26 6.64 26.66 -4.03
CA CYS A 26 5.85 25.77 -3.20
C CYS A 26 4.86 24.98 -4.08
N PRO A 27 4.84 23.64 -4.01
CA PRO A 27 3.94 22.82 -4.83
C PRO A 27 2.46 22.98 -4.44
N HIS A 28 2.17 23.55 -3.26
CA HIS A 28 0.80 23.76 -2.79
C HIS A 28 0.23 25.12 -3.21
N CYS A 29 0.95 26.22 -2.96
CA CYS A 29 0.43 27.58 -3.18
C CYS A 29 1.20 28.40 -4.22
N GLY A 30 2.27 27.86 -4.82
CA GLY A 30 3.07 28.56 -5.82
C GLY A 30 4.07 29.58 -5.26
N GLN A 31 3.99 29.95 -3.97
CA GLN A 31 4.92 30.90 -3.35
C GLN A 31 6.38 30.47 -3.51
N ARG A 32 7.25 31.39 -3.92
CA ARG A 32 8.68 31.11 -4.05
C ARG A 32 9.31 30.88 -2.67
N ILE A 33 10.01 29.76 -2.53
CA ILE A 33 10.71 29.35 -1.32
C ILE A 33 12.11 29.97 -1.34
N SER A 34 12.39 30.85 -0.39
CA SER A 34 13.71 31.47 -0.23
C SER A 34 14.78 30.45 0.16
N ASP A 35 16.05 30.81 -0.01
CA ASP A 35 17.17 29.96 0.41
C ASP A 35 17.26 29.75 1.93
N ASN A 36 16.67 30.67 2.72
CA ASN A 36 16.54 30.54 4.18
C ASN A 36 15.25 29.83 4.62
N ALA A 37 14.67 28.99 3.77
CA ALA A 37 13.45 28.26 4.10
C ALA A 37 13.64 27.35 5.32
N GLN A 38 12.62 27.29 6.17
CA GLN A 38 12.65 26.46 7.36
C GLN A 38 12.69 24.98 6.98
N VAL A 39 13.81 24.32 7.28
CA VAL A 39 13.95 22.86 7.23
C VAL A 39 13.41 22.29 8.53
N VAL A 40 12.35 21.49 8.45
CA VAL A 40 11.68 20.87 9.60
C VAL A 40 12.25 19.47 9.88
N ASP A 41 12.68 18.76 8.83
CA ASP A 41 13.26 17.41 8.94
C ASP A 41 14.09 17.08 7.68
N LYS A 42 14.79 15.94 7.69
CA LYS A 42 15.54 15.37 6.55
C LYS A 42 15.22 13.89 6.37
N ALA A 43 15.23 13.39 5.15
CA ALA A 43 14.98 11.98 4.84
C ALA A 43 16.08 11.40 3.93
N VAL A 44 16.41 10.12 4.10
CA VAL A 44 17.43 9.44 3.29
C VAL A 44 16.85 8.89 1.98
N ASP A 45 15.55 8.62 1.94
CA ASP A 45 14.85 8.12 0.76
C ASP A 45 13.44 8.72 0.59
N SER A 46 12.77 8.36 -0.51
CA SER A 46 11.43 8.86 -0.85
C SER A 46 10.33 8.33 0.06
N THR A 47 10.49 7.14 0.64
CA THR A 47 9.51 6.53 1.54
C THR A 47 9.52 7.26 2.88
N GLU A 48 10.71 7.45 3.46
CA GLU A 48 10.89 8.24 4.68
C GLU A 48 10.46 9.70 4.48
N LEU A 49 10.77 10.28 3.32
CA LEU A 49 10.34 11.65 2.99
C LEU A 49 8.82 11.78 3.00
N ARG A 50 8.11 10.86 2.34
CA ARG A 50 6.65 10.85 2.31
C ARG A 50 6.09 10.80 3.72
N MET A 51 6.60 9.89 4.55
CA MET A 51 6.22 9.73 5.95
C MET A 51 6.39 11.03 6.75
N LYS A 52 7.59 11.62 6.70
CA LYS A 52 7.92 12.85 7.44
C LYS A 52 7.08 14.05 6.99
N VAL A 53 6.86 14.21 5.69
CA VAL A 53 5.99 15.28 5.15
C VAL A 53 4.55 15.13 5.66
N VAL A 54 3.99 13.92 5.61
CA VAL A 54 2.61 13.68 6.09
C VAL A 54 2.52 13.99 7.58
N LEU A 55 3.45 13.50 8.40
CA LEU A 55 3.46 13.75 9.84
C LEU A 55 3.62 15.24 10.18
N ALA A 56 4.47 15.96 9.45
CA ALA A 56 4.67 17.40 9.64
C ALA A 56 3.42 18.23 9.30
N ASN A 57 2.58 17.74 8.38
CA ASN A 57 1.32 18.37 7.99
C ASN A 57 0.10 17.88 8.78
N THR A 58 0.29 16.92 9.70
CA THR A 58 -0.80 16.38 10.51
C THR A 58 -0.96 17.21 11.79
N PRO A 59 -2.17 17.65 12.16
CA PRO A 59 -2.44 18.30 13.44
C PRO A 59 -2.03 17.44 14.64
N ASP A 60 -1.54 18.05 15.72
CA ASP A 60 -0.97 17.32 16.87
C ASP A 60 -1.95 16.32 17.49
N ASN A 61 -3.25 16.65 17.54
CA ASN A 61 -4.30 15.77 18.04
C ASN A 61 -4.53 14.51 17.18
N LEU A 62 -3.96 14.45 15.97
CA LEU A 62 -4.07 13.31 15.05
C LEU A 62 -2.72 12.65 14.76
N LYS A 63 -1.60 13.23 15.20
CA LYS A 63 -0.25 12.71 14.91
C LYS A 63 -0.05 11.30 15.46
N ASP A 64 -0.43 11.05 16.70
CA ASP A 64 -0.21 9.73 17.33
C ASP A 64 -1.13 8.66 16.75
N LEU A 65 -2.38 9.01 16.46
CA LEU A 65 -3.31 8.13 15.74
C LEU A 65 -2.74 7.77 14.36
N LEU A 66 -2.25 8.76 13.62
CA LEU A 66 -1.70 8.53 12.29
C LEU A 66 -0.41 7.70 12.35
N LYS A 67 0.52 8.00 13.27
CA LYS A 67 1.71 7.17 13.51
C LYS A 67 1.31 5.72 13.79
N SER A 68 0.34 5.49 14.68
CA SER A 68 -0.12 4.14 15.01
C SER A 68 -0.68 3.37 13.81
N LYS A 69 -1.29 4.07 12.84
CA LYS A 69 -1.80 3.47 11.61
C LYS A 69 -0.71 3.24 10.57
N LEU A 70 0.30 4.10 10.50
CA LEU A 70 1.42 3.99 9.58
C LEU A 70 2.49 2.98 10.04
N SER A 71 2.64 2.75 11.35
CA SER A 71 3.54 1.75 11.93
C SER A 71 3.04 0.32 11.81
N LYS A 72 1.75 0.14 11.51
CA LYS A 72 1.22 -1.15 11.10
C LYS A 72 1.57 -1.26 9.62
N ASP A 73 2.45 -2.19 9.26
CA ASP A 73 2.85 -2.57 7.90
C ASP A 73 1.68 -3.09 7.03
N SER A 74 0.46 -2.61 7.22
CA SER A 74 -0.62 -2.78 6.27
C SER A 74 -0.44 -1.76 5.15
N PRO A 75 -0.42 -2.17 3.87
CA PRO A 75 -0.48 -1.24 2.76
C PRO A 75 -1.66 -0.27 2.95
N LEU A 76 -1.39 1.04 2.95
CA LEU A 76 -2.44 2.08 3.11
C LEU A 76 -3.46 2.08 1.97
N VAL A 77 -3.09 1.44 0.86
CA VAL A 77 -3.96 1.07 -0.24
C VAL A 77 -4.04 -0.45 -0.16
N GLY A 78 -5.19 -1.01 0.22
CA GLY A 78 -5.42 -2.44 0.02
C GLY A 78 -5.04 -2.75 -1.41
N LYS A 79 -4.18 -3.74 -1.64
CA LYS A 79 -3.78 -4.11 -3.01
C LYS A 79 -5.08 -4.28 -3.79
N GLU A 80 -5.33 -3.41 -4.76
CA GLU A 80 -6.44 -3.62 -5.69
C GLU A 80 -6.28 -5.03 -6.22
N TYR A 81 -7.35 -5.82 -6.08
CA TYR A 81 -7.37 -7.17 -6.56
C TYR A 81 -7.00 -7.15 -8.04
N SER A 82 -5.87 -7.75 -8.40
CA SER A 82 -5.46 -7.95 -9.79
C SER A 82 -5.66 -9.41 -10.14
N SER A 83 -6.06 -9.69 -11.38
CA SER A 83 -6.22 -11.06 -11.87
C SER A 83 -4.95 -11.90 -11.71
N ALA A 84 -3.78 -11.27 -11.83
CA ALA A 84 -2.49 -11.92 -11.57
C ALA A 84 -2.29 -12.31 -10.10
N ALA A 85 -2.73 -11.48 -9.15
CA ALA A 85 -2.69 -11.81 -7.73
C ALA A 85 -3.69 -12.92 -7.39
N GLY A 86 -4.89 -12.90 -7.97
CA GLY A 86 -5.88 -13.97 -7.84
C GLY A 86 -5.35 -15.31 -8.34
N LEU A 87 -4.77 -15.36 -9.53
CA LEU A 87 -4.17 -16.56 -10.09
C LEU A 87 -3.05 -17.12 -9.19
N LYS A 88 -2.22 -16.24 -8.64
CA LYS A 88 -1.15 -16.65 -7.71
C LYS A 88 -1.72 -17.29 -6.45
N VAL A 89 -2.78 -16.72 -5.87
CA VAL A 89 -3.46 -17.29 -4.70
C VAL A 89 -3.98 -18.69 -5.00
N VAL A 90 -4.62 -18.90 -6.15
CA VAL A 90 -5.11 -20.21 -6.57
C VAL A 90 -3.96 -21.21 -6.69
N LYS A 91 -2.92 -20.87 -7.46
CA LYS A 91 -1.75 -21.75 -7.68
C LYS A 91 -1.04 -22.11 -6.38
N ASP A 92 -0.88 -21.15 -5.49
CA ASP A 92 -0.26 -21.40 -4.20
C ASP A 92 -1.15 -22.32 -3.34
N SER A 93 -2.48 -22.29 -3.49
CA SER A 93 -3.44 -23.09 -2.71
C SER A 93 -3.51 -24.56 -3.12
N VAL A 94 -2.86 -24.94 -4.22
CA VAL A 94 -2.84 -26.32 -4.74
C VAL A 94 -1.96 -27.19 -3.86
N ASN A 95 -2.51 -28.28 -3.33
CA ASN A 95 -1.72 -29.27 -2.60
C ASN A 95 -0.98 -30.23 -3.57
N LYS A 96 -0.18 -31.15 -3.02
CA LYS A 96 0.60 -32.11 -3.82
C LYS A 96 -0.23 -33.02 -4.74
N LYS A 97 -1.53 -33.12 -4.53
CA LYS A 97 -2.47 -33.92 -5.33
C LYS A 97 -3.26 -33.10 -6.35
N GLY A 98 -2.99 -31.79 -6.47
CA GLY A 98 -3.77 -30.91 -7.34
C GLY A 98 -5.08 -30.42 -6.73
N ILE A 99 -5.30 -30.64 -5.43
CA ILE A 99 -6.57 -30.30 -4.75
C ILE A 99 -6.43 -28.97 -4.02
N ILE A 100 -7.47 -28.16 -4.09
CA ILE A 100 -7.62 -26.86 -3.44
C ILE A 100 -8.78 -26.95 -2.45
N HIS A 101 -8.54 -26.50 -1.21
CA HIS A 101 -9.56 -26.37 -0.17
C HIS A 101 -9.88 -24.90 0.10
N ILE A 102 -11.16 -24.60 0.28
CA ILE A 102 -11.65 -23.22 0.49
C ILE A 102 -10.96 -22.53 1.67
N ASP A 103 -10.71 -23.24 2.76
CA ASP A 103 -10.09 -22.68 3.98
C ASP A 103 -8.66 -22.18 3.70
N ILE A 104 -7.93 -22.87 2.83
CA ILE A 104 -6.57 -22.50 2.44
C ILE A 104 -6.58 -21.26 1.55
N VAL A 105 -7.57 -21.15 0.66
CA VAL A 105 -7.77 -19.96 -0.19
C VAL A 105 -8.13 -18.76 0.69
N ALA A 106 -9.04 -18.93 1.64
CA ALA A 106 -9.44 -17.91 2.60
C ALA A 106 -8.25 -17.38 3.41
N GLU A 107 -7.41 -18.29 3.95
CA GLU A 107 -6.19 -17.92 4.67
C GLU A 107 -5.24 -17.08 3.80
N LYS A 108 -5.10 -17.42 2.52
CA LYS A 108 -4.20 -16.72 1.60
C LYS A 108 -4.74 -15.38 1.10
N LEU A 109 -6.04 -15.27 0.88
CA LEU A 109 -6.68 -13.99 0.56
C LEU A 109 -6.54 -13.02 1.73
N ALA A 110 -6.80 -13.49 2.96
CA ALA A 110 -6.63 -12.70 4.18
C ALA A 110 -5.18 -12.22 4.36
N LYS A 111 -4.19 -13.11 4.16
CA LYS A 111 -2.76 -12.73 4.20
C LYS A 111 -2.37 -11.68 3.18
N ASN A 112 -3.05 -11.65 2.04
CA ASN A 112 -2.80 -10.66 0.98
C ASN A 112 -3.59 -9.36 1.16
N GLY A 113 -4.39 -9.23 2.23
CA GLY A 113 -5.23 -8.06 2.49
C GLY A 113 -6.36 -7.88 1.48
N VAL A 114 -6.85 -8.98 0.91
CA VAL A 114 -7.94 -8.97 -0.07
C VAL A 114 -9.25 -9.30 0.64
N GLU A 115 -10.15 -8.33 0.70
CA GLU A 115 -11.51 -8.48 1.25
C GLU A 115 -12.49 -8.87 0.13
N ILE A 116 -12.45 -10.15 -0.26
CA ILE A 116 -13.39 -10.75 -1.23
C ILE A 116 -14.00 -11.99 -0.58
N GLU A 117 -15.29 -12.24 -0.86
CA GLU A 117 -15.97 -13.46 -0.45
C GLU A 117 -15.37 -14.65 -1.21
N VAL A 118 -14.91 -15.66 -0.46
CA VAL A 118 -14.03 -16.72 -0.95
C VAL A 118 -14.76 -17.66 -1.91
N GLU A 119 -16.05 -17.93 -1.66
CA GLU A 119 -16.87 -18.78 -2.53
C GLU A 119 -17.07 -18.09 -3.89
N GLN A 120 -17.47 -16.81 -3.92
CA GLN A 120 -17.60 -16.01 -5.14
C GLN A 120 -16.28 -15.92 -5.91
N PHE A 121 -15.17 -15.78 -5.21
CA PHE A 121 -13.84 -15.82 -5.83
C PHE A 121 -13.60 -17.16 -6.52
N MET A 122 -13.84 -18.28 -5.84
CA MET A 122 -13.61 -19.61 -6.41
C MET A 122 -14.60 -19.95 -7.54
N GLU A 123 -15.86 -19.52 -7.44
CA GLU A 123 -16.83 -19.59 -8.53
C GLU A 123 -16.35 -18.84 -9.77
N HIS A 124 -15.78 -17.64 -9.59
CA HIS A 124 -15.19 -16.91 -10.70
C HIS A 124 -14.03 -17.68 -11.34
N ILE A 125 -13.11 -18.24 -10.54
CA ILE A 125 -12.00 -19.06 -11.05
C ILE A 125 -12.50 -20.32 -11.79
N GLU A 126 -13.58 -20.93 -11.30
CA GLU A 126 -14.26 -22.05 -11.93
C GLU A 126 -14.83 -21.65 -13.30
N THR A 127 -15.48 -20.48 -13.44
CA THR A 127 -15.97 -19.98 -14.73
C THR A 127 -14.87 -19.70 -15.77
N GLN A 128 -13.64 -19.44 -15.32
CA GLN A 128 -12.47 -19.26 -16.19
C GLN A 128 -11.85 -20.60 -16.64
N GLY A 129 -12.33 -21.74 -16.14
CA GLY A 129 -11.85 -23.06 -16.52
C GLY A 129 -10.52 -23.48 -15.90
N LEU A 130 -10.05 -22.78 -14.85
CA LEU A 130 -8.79 -23.10 -14.16
C LEU A 130 -8.94 -24.23 -13.14
N VAL A 131 -10.14 -24.38 -12.61
CA VAL A 131 -10.49 -25.37 -11.59
C VAL A 131 -11.85 -25.98 -11.89
N ILE A 132 -12.09 -27.18 -11.36
CA ILE A 132 -13.42 -27.80 -11.34
C ILE A 132 -13.82 -28.11 -9.90
N ARG A 133 -15.07 -27.87 -9.54
CA ARG A 133 -15.59 -28.25 -8.23
C ARG A 133 -15.80 -29.76 -8.17
N ILE A 134 -15.19 -30.40 -7.18
CA ILE A 134 -15.35 -31.85 -6.95
C ILE A 134 -16.25 -32.14 -5.74
N GLU A 135 -16.29 -31.21 -4.78
CA GLU A 135 -17.17 -31.23 -3.61
C GLU A 135 -17.38 -29.78 -3.13
N SER A 136 -18.35 -29.54 -2.25
CA SER A 136 -18.52 -28.23 -1.62
C SER A 136 -17.23 -27.80 -0.91
N GLY A 137 -16.71 -26.62 -1.25
CA GLY A 137 -15.46 -26.10 -0.70
C GLY A 137 -14.18 -26.80 -1.19
N ILE A 138 -14.27 -27.70 -2.19
CA ILE A 138 -13.12 -28.44 -2.71
C ILE A 138 -13.11 -28.40 -4.25
N TRP A 139 -11.96 -28.01 -4.80
CA TRP A 139 -11.73 -27.95 -6.24
C TRP A 139 -10.49 -28.74 -6.65
N GLN A 140 -10.51 -29.24 -7.88
CA GLN A 140 -9.35 -29.80 -8.57
C GLN A 140 -8.78 -28.75 -9.51
N PHE A 141 -7.47 -28.51 -9.42
CA PHE A 141 -6.72 -27.64 -10.33
C PHE A 141 -6.45 -28.35 -11.66
N LEU A 142 -6.57 -27.63 -12.77
CA LEU A 142 -6.48 -28.18 -14.13
C LEU A 142 -5.22 -27.80 -14.91
N GLU A 143 -4.46 -26.78 -14.49
CA GLU A 143 -3.25 -26.29 -15.20
C GLU A 143 -1.92 -26.76 -14.59
#